data_AF-A0A537TVV6-F1
#
_entry.id   AF-A0A537TVV6-F1
#
_cell.length_a   1.000
_cell.length_b   1.000
_cell.length_c   1.000
_cell.angle_alpha   90.00
_cell.angle_beta   90.00
_cell.angle_gamma   90.00
#
_symmetry.space_group_name_H-M   'P 1'
#
loop_
_entity.id
_entity.type
_entity.pdbx_description
1 polymer ?
#
loop_
_entity_poly.entity_id
_entity_poly.type
_entity_poly.pdbx_seq_one_letter_code
_entity_poly.pdbx_strand_id
1 'polypeptide(L)'
;MSVDVAMNIELKLKVEDLNTRYAQAIDDDKLEAWPDFFIEHGRYRVTTAENFERGLPLGMIYATSRAMLRDRVRSLREANVYEAQRYRHVIGAALVTPGEDGTVKAQTGFIVARIMHGGETMLFAHA
;
A
#
# COMPACT_ATOMS: atom_id res chain seq x y z
N MET A 1 -0.01 -13.60 -31.86
CA MET A 1 0.06 -13.29 -30.41
C MET A 1 0.35 -11.79 -30.32
N SER A 2 -0.67 -10.98 -30.05
CA SER A 2 -0.68 -9.53 -30.36
C SER A 2 0.04 -8.67 -29.32
N VAL A 3 0.52 -7.51 -29.76
CA VAL A 3 1.23 -6.48 -28.98
C VAL A 3 0.54 -6.13 -27.66
N ASP A 4 -0.79 -6.19 -27.61
CA ASP A 4 -1.60 -5.91 -26.42
C ASP A 4 -1.31 -6.86 -25.25
N VAL A 5 -1.05 -8.14 -25.54
CA VAL A 5 -0.72 -9.14 -24.50
C VAL A 5 0.65 -8.85 -23.91
N ALA A 6 1.63 -8.49 -24.74
CA ALA A 6 2.98 -8.15 -24.29
C ALA A 6 2.98 -6.85 -23.45
N MET A 7 2.25 -5.84 -23.88
CA MET A 7 2.08 -4.58 -23.15
C MET A 7 1.43 -4.80 -21.78
N ASN A 8 0.40 -5.65 -21.70
CA ASN A 8 -0.27 -5.96 -20.44
C ASN A 8 0.68 -6.65 -19.45
N ILE A 9 1.52 -7.58 -19.92
CA ILE A 9 2.54 -8.25 -19.09
C ILE A 9 3.57 -7.24 -18.56
N GLU A 10 4.07 -6.33 -19.39
CA GLU A 10 5.03 -5.32 -18.95
C GLU A 10 4.43 -4.41 -17.86
N LEU A 11 3.20 -3.94 -18.04
CA LEU A 11 2.51 -3.12 -17.05
C LEU A 11 2.29 -3.89 -15.74
N LYS A 12 1.90 -5.15 -15.82
CA LYS A 12 1.74 -6.03 -14.66
C LYS A 12 3.04 -6.15 -13.86
N LEU A 13 4.17 -6.39 -14.53
CA LEU A 13 5.48 -6.49 -13.86
C LEU A 13 5.89 -5.18 -13.18
N LYS A 14 5.64 -4.02 -13.81
CA LYS A 14 5.92 -2.71 -13.21
C LYS A 14 5.10 -2.47 -11.95
N VAL A 15 3.81 -2.82 -11.97
CA VAL A 15 2.92 -2.71 -10.80
C VAL A 15 3.34 -3.65 -9.69
N GLU A 16 3.71 -4.89 -10.01
CA GLU A 16 4.16 -5.87 -9.03
C GLU A 16 5.49 -5.49 -8.37
N ASP A 17 6.44 -4.94 -9.13
CA ASP A 17 7.69 -4.38 -8.56
C ASP A 17 7.40 -3.19 -7.64
N LEU A 18 6.53 -2.26 -8.05
CA LEU A 18 6.09 -1.14 -7.21
C LEU A 18 5.48 -1.62 -5.90
N ASN A 19 4.49 -2.52 -5.95
CA ASN A 19 3.83 -3.07 -4.77
C ASN A 19 4.81 -3.81 -3.85
N THR A 20 5.75 -4.57 -4.43
CA THR A 20 6.76 -5.33 -3.67
C THR A 20 7.69 -4.40 -2.90
N ARG A 21 8.26 -3.39 -3.57
CA ARG A 21 9.17 -2.41 -2.93
C ARG A 21 8.45 -1.55 -1.90
N TYR A 22 7.22 -1.15 -2.21
CA TYR A 22 6.33 -0.42 -1.32
C TYR A 22 6.12 -1.18 0.00
N ALA A 23 5.76 -2.47 -0.09
CA ALA A 23 5.49 -3.27 1.09
C ALA A 23 6.76 -3.62 1.85
N GLN A 24 7.87 -3.87 1.13
CA GLN A 24 9.17 -4.10 1.74
C GLN A 24 9.61 -2.91 2.59
N ALA A 25 9.38 -1.67 2.14
CA ALA A 25 9.70 -0.48 2.94
C ALA A 25 8.94 -0.46 4.28
N ILE A 26 7.70 -0.96 4.30
CA ILE A 26 6.91 -1.09 5.54
C ILE A 26 7.42 -2.25 6.40
N ASP A 27 7.63 -3.42 5.81
CA ASP A 27 8.10 -4.62 6.50
C ASP A 27 9.48 -4.43 7.16
N ASP A 28 10.37 -3.68 6.50
CA ASP A 28 11.73 -3.37 6.97
C ASP A 28 11.76 -2.19 7.97
N ASP A 29 10.61 -1.62 8.34
CA ASP A 29 10.49 -0.42 9.17
C ASP A 29 11.24 0.81 8.59
N LYS A 30 11.39 0.89 7.27
CA LYS A 30 11.97 2.02 6.54
C LYS A 30 10.88 3.01 6.11
N LEU A 31 10.02 3.38 7.06
CA LEU A 31 8.80 4.15 6.80
C LEU A 31 9.06 5.53 6.18
N GLU A 32 10.25 6.11 6.39
CA GLU A 32 10.65 7.40 5.85
C GLU A 32 10.77 7.38 4.31
N ALA A 33 11.09 6.23 3.71
CA ALA A 33 11.16 6.04 2.27
C ALA A 33 9.79 5.75 1.63
N TRP A 34 8.82 5.28 2.41
CA TRP A 34 7.51 4.85 1.92
C TRP A 34 6.71 5.95 1.19
N PRO A 35 6.69 7.23 1.63
CA PRO A 35 6.01 8.30 0.90
C PRO A 35 6.55 8.55 -0.52
N ASP A 36 7.78 8.12 -0.83
CA ASP A 36 8.40 8.39 -2.13
C ASP A 36 7.87 7.49 -3.26
N PHE A 37 7.08 6.45 -2.93
CA PHE A 37 6.30 5.68 -3.91
C PHE A 37 5.08 6.43 -4.44
N PHE A 38 4.77 7.61 -3.89
CA PHE A 38 3.61 8.42 -4.28
C PHE A 38 4.05 9.69 -5.02
N ILE A 39 3.23 10.09 -6.00
CA ILE A 39 3.33 11.40 -6.62
C ILE A 39 2.99 12.51 -5.61
N GLU A 40 3.45 13.73 -5.88
CA GLU A 40 3.28 14.89 -4.98
C GLU A 40 1.82 15.14 -4.60
N HIS A 41 0.93 15.13 -5.60
CA HIS A 41 -0.52 15.34 -5.45
C HIS A 41 -1.32 14.03 -5.56
N GLY A 42 -0.84 12.98 -4.88
CA GLY A 42 -1.52 11.69 -4.80
C GLY A 42 -2.51 11.60 -3.64
N ARG A 43 -3.46 10.65 -3.73
CA ARG A 43 -4.41 10.35 -2.65
C ARG A 43 -4.20 8.92 -2.16
N TYR A 44 -4.04 8.77 -0.85
CA TYR A 44 -3.93 7.49 -0.17
C TYR A 44 -5.05 7.36 0.86
N ARG A 45 -5.77 6.24 0.82
CA ARG A 45 -6.91 5.99 1.71
C ARG A 45 -6.92 4.55 2.17
N VAL A 46 -7.09 4.36 3.48
CA VAL A 46 -7.40 3.07 4.10
C VAL A 46 -8.75 3.23 4.79
N THR A 47 -9.72 2.38 4.46
CA THR A 47 -11.10 2.44 4.93
C THR A 47 -11.66 1.03 5.09
N THR A 48 -12.76 0.88 5.83
CA THR A 48 -13.49 -0.41 5.87
C THR A 48 -14.28 -0.61 4.58
N ALA A 49 -14.54 -1.87 4.22
CA ALA A 49 -15.39 -2.22 3.08
C ALA A 49 -16.78 -1.58 3.21
N GLU A 50 -17.39 -1.65 4.41
CA GLU A 50 -18.68 -1.03 4.70
C GLU A 50 -18.67 0.50 4.45
N ASN A 51 -17.63 1.21 4.90
CA ASN A 51 -17.53 2.66 4.68
C ASN A 51 -17.31 2.99 3.20
N PHE A 52 -16.59 2.14 2.47
CA PHE A 52 -16.40 2.28 1.03
C PHE A 52 -17.73 2.10 0.29
N GLU A 53 -18.48 1.03 0.59
CA GLU A 53 -19.80 0.75 0.02
C GLU A 53 -20.82 1.85 0.31
N ARG A 54 -20.77 2.43 1.51
CA ARG A 54 -21.67 3.52 1.94
C ARG A 54 -21.22 4.91 1.50
N GLY A 55 -20.09 5.04 0.80
CA GLY A 55 -19.54 6.33 0.36
C GLY A 55 -19.14 7.28 1.49
N LEU A 56 -18.94 6.77 2.71
CA LEU A 56 -18.64 7.60 3.88
C LEU A 56 -17.18 8.06 3.84
N PRO A 57 -16.85 9.30 4.25
CA PRO A 57 -15.48 9.83 4.21
C PRO A 57 -14.57 9.26 5.31
N LEU A 58 -15.13 8.55 6.30
CA LEU A 58 -14.40 7.97 7.42
C LEU A 58 -13.40 6.91 6.93
N GLY A 59 -12.14 7.29 6.82
CA GLY A 59 -11.00 6.39 6.60
C GLY A 59 -10.13 6.32 7.87
N MET A 60 -9.57 5.14 8.14
CA MET A 60 -8.53 4.99 9.17
C MET A 60 -7.26 5.78 8.80
N ILE A 61 -6.99 5.91 7.51
CA ILE A 61 -5.95 6.77 6.96
C ILE A 61 -6.53 7.52 5.76
N TYR A 62 -6.32 8.83 5.72
CA TYR A 62 -6.69 9.66 4.59
C TYR A 62 -5.62 10.75 4.38
N ALA A 63 -4.94 10.69 3.24
CA ALA A 63 -3.92 11.66 2.85
C ALA A 63 -4.13 12.08 1.40
N THR A 64 -4.03 13.37 1.12
CA THR A 64 -4.23 13.97 -0.21
C THR A 64 -2.95 14.58 -0.79
N SER A 65 -1.80 14.28 -0.18
CA SER A 65 -0.49 14.64 -0.72
C SER A 65 0.61 13.75 -0.13
N ARG A 66 1.76 13.69 -0.83
CA ARG A 66 2.97 13.06 -0.29
C ARG A 66 3.45 13.71 1.01
N ALA A 67 3.25 15.02 1.17
CA ALA A 67 3.60 15.75 2.38
C ALA A 67 2.82 15.21 3.61
N MET A 68 1.51 14.99 3.47
CA MET A 68 0.70 14.41 4.56
C MET A 68 1.16 13.00 4.95
N LEU A 69 1.64 12.21 3.98
CA LEU A 69 2.21 10.89 4.26
C LEU A 69 3.51 11.00 5.08
N ARG A 70 4.38 11.95 4.74
CA ARG A 70 5.61 12.23 5.51
C ARG A 70 5.30 12.70 6.93
N ASP A 71 4.33 13.59 7.09
CA ASP A 71 3.90 14.05 8.41
C ASP A 71 3.37 12.90 9.26
N ARG A 72 2.59 11.99 8.65
CA ARG A 72 2.13 10.77 9.32
C ARG A 72 3.29 9.91 9.81
N VAL A 73 4.29 9.66 8.96
CA VAL A 73 5.48 8.88 9.34
C VAL A 73 6.21 9.53 10.51
N ARG A 74 6.40 10.86 10.48
CA ARG A 74 7.01 11.61 11.57
C ARG A 74 6.23 11.44 12.88
N SER A 75 4.91 11.62 12.85
CA SER A 75 4.06 11.45 14.04
C SER A 75 4.13 10.03 14.61
N LEU A 76 4.26 9.00 13.76
CA LEU A 76 4.44 7.61 14.23
C LEU A 76 5.75 7.43 14.98
N ARG A 77 6.84 8.08 14.56
CA ARG A 77 8.15 8.01 15.24
C ARG A 77 8.18 8.78 16.55
N GLU A 78 7.56 9.96 16.60
CA GLU A 78 7.55 10.83 17.79
C GLU A 78 6.67 10.28 18.93
N ALA A 79 5.64 9.48 18.62
CA ALA A 79 4.65 9.05 19.59
C ALA A 79 5.18 8.12 20.71
N ASN A 80 6.42 7.60 20.65
CA ASN A 80 7.11 6.83 21.71
C ASN A 80 6.34 5.63 22.33
N VAL A 81 5.20 5.24 21.75
CA VAL A 81 4.27 4.19 22.23
C VAL A 81 4.30 2.98 21.27
N TYR A 82 5.35 2.86 20.44
CA TYR A 82 5.45 1.73 19.51
C TYR A 82 5.91 0.48 20.25
N GLU A 83 4.95 -0.33 20.67
CA GLU A 83 5.17 -1.73 20.96
C GLU A 83 5.93 -2.36 19.77
N ALA A 84 6.99 -3.13 20.03
CA ALA A 84 7.94 -3.63 19.04
C ALA A 84 7.34 -4.74 18.14
N GLN A 85 6.32 -4.37 17.39
CA GLN A 85 5.66 -5.18 16.38
C GLN A 85 6.38 -5.09 15.04
N ARG A 86 6.27 -6.14 14.23
CA ARG A 86 6.66 -6.14 12.83
C ARG A 86 5.48 -6.53 11.96
N TYR A 87 5.51 -6.11 10.70
CA TYR A 87 4.55 -6.53 9.71
C TYR A 87 5.23 -7.42 8.67
N ARG A 88 4.42 -8.32 8.09
CA ARG A 88 4.80 -9.08 6.90
C ARG A 88 3.65 -8.99 5.91
N HIS A 89 3.92 -8.43 4.73
CA HIS A 89 2.97 -8.39 3.63
C HIS A 89 3.12 -9.62 2.74
N VAL A 90 1.99 -10.19 2.34
CA VAL A 90 1.87 -11.14 1.23
C VAL A 90 0.97 -10.48 0.19
N ILE A 91 1.53 -10.24 -0.99
CA ILE A 91 0.85 -9.51 -2.07
C ILE A 91 0.50 -10.50 -3.17
N GLY A 92 -0.77 -10.49 -3.60
CA GLY A 92 -1.23 -11.30 -4.71
C GLY A 92 -0.76 -10.79 -6.08
N ALA A 93 -1.12 -11.51 -7.13
CA ALA A 93 -0.87 -11.08 -8.49
C ALA A 93 -1.72 -9.84 -8.83
N ALA A 94 -1.14 -8.87 -9.55
CA ALA A 94 -1.87 -7.66 -9.93
C ALA A 94 -2.79 -7.89 -11.14
N LEU A 95 -4.06 -7.48 -11.05
CA LEU A 95 -4.93 -7.30 -12.21
C LEU A 95 -4.75 -5.87 -12.71
N VAL A 96 -4.30 -5.72 -13.96
CA VAL A 96 -4.01 -4.41 -14.56
C VAL A 96 -4.94 -4.11 -15.73
N THR A 97 -5.34 -2.86 -15.85
CA THR A 97 -6.12 -2.33 -16.95
C THR A 97 -5.47 -1.02 -17.40
N PRO A 98 -5.04 -0.90 -18.67
CA PRO A 98 -4.56 0.36 -19.21
C PRO A 98 -5.63 1.45 -19.07
N GLY A 99 -5.22 2.63 -18.64
CA GLY A 99 -6.05 3.84 -18.61
C GLY A 99 -5.68 4.80 -19.73
N GLU A 100 -6.33 5.98 -19.72
CA GLU A 100 -5.99 7.09 -20.60
C GLU A 100 -4.68 7.76 -20.18
N ASP A 101 -4.03 8.48 -21.10
CA ASP A 101 -2.84 9.29 -20.84
C ASP A 101 -1.67 8.53 -20.19
N GLY A 102 -1.52 7.24 -20.51
CA GLY A 102 -0.46 6.40 -19.97
C GLY A 102 -0.65 6.01 -18.50
N THR A 103 -1.85 6.24 -17.94
CA THR A 103 -2.20 5.77 -16.60
C THR A 103 -2.50 4.27 -16.60
N VAL A 104 -2.42 3.65 -15.42
CA VAL A 104 -2.76 2.24 -15.22
C VAL A 104 -3.66 2.13 -14.02
N LYS A 105 -4.78 1.44 -14.18
CA LYS A 105 -5.59 0.98 -13.06
C LYS A 105 -5.13 -0.42 -12.67
N ALA A 106 -4.78 -0.59 -11.40
CA ALA A 106 -4.35 -1.88 -10.86
C ALA A 106 -5.15 -2.26 -9.62
N GLN A 107 -5.39 -3.55 -9.45
CA GLN A 107 -6.00 -4.13 -8.26
C GLN A 107 -5.17 -5.33 -7.81
N THR A 108 -4.94 -5.45 -6.51
CA THR A 108 -4.12 -6.51 -5.94
C THR A 108 -4.66 -6.87 -4.57
N GLY A 109 -4.99 -8.15 -4.39
CA GLY A 109 -5.33 -8.66 -3.06
C GLY A 109 -4.09 -8.74 -2.17
N PHE A 110 -4.27 -8.62 -0.86
CA PHE A 110 -3.15 -8.69 0.07
C PHE A 110 -3.55 -9.30 1.41
N ILE A 111 -2.54 -9.81 2.12
CA ILE A 111 -2.63 -10.20 3.53
C ILE A 111 -1.48 -9.53 4.28
N VAL A 112 -1.77 -8.98 5.45
CA VAL A 112 -0.77 -8.46 6.39
C VAL A 112 -0.82 -9.30 7.65
N ALA A 113 0.29 -9.93 7.98
CA ALA A 113 0.51 -10.53 9.28
C ALA A 113 1.19 -9.52 10.22
N ARG A 114 0.75 -9.46 11.47
CA ARG A 114 1.41 -8.73 12.55
C ARG A 114 2.14 -9.72 13.42
N ILE A 115 3.41 -9.44 13.69
CA ILE A 115 4.32 -10.29 14.46
C ILE A 115 4.71 -9.51 15.72
N MET A 116 4.30 -9.99 16.88
CA MET A 116 4.64 -9.40 18.17
C MET A 116 6.07 -9.76 18.59
N HIS A 117 6.64 -9.05 19.58
CA HIS A 117 7.99 -9.33 20.07
C HIS A 117 8.22 -10.80 20.50
N GLY A 118 7.19 -11.43 21.06
CA GLY A 118 7.22 -12.86 21.44
C GLY A 118 7.11 -13.86 20.28
N GLY A 119 7.03 -13.40 19.04
CA GLY A 119 6.90 -14.24 17.84
C GLY A 119 5.46 -14.65 17.50
N GLU A 120 4.49 -14.32 18.36
CA GLU A 120 3.08 -14.51 18.04
C GLU A 120 2.72 -13.77 16.74
N THR A 121 2.12 -14.49 15.81
CA THR A 121 1.78 -14.00 14.49
C THR A 121 0.26 -14.08 14.31
N MET A 122 -0.35 -12.96 13.95
CA MET A 122 -1.80 -12.86 13.75
C MET A 122 -2.13 -12.17 12.43
N LEU A 123 -3.26 -12.54 11.83
CA LEU A 123 -3.82 -11.81 10.70
C LEU A 123 -4.22 -10.40 11.15
N PHE A 124 -3.68 -9.38 10.50
CA PHE A 124 -3.89 -7.98 10.86
C PHE A 124 -4.84 -7.27 9.89
N ALA A 125 -4.60 -7.42 8.58
CA ALA A 125 -5.42 -6.82 7.54
C ALA A 125 -5.41 -7.71 6.29
N HIS A 126 -6.48 -7.67 5.51
CA HIS A 126 -6.58 -8.34 4.22
C HIS A 126 -7.64 -7.63 3.34
N ALA A 127 -7.51 -7.77 2.02
CA ALA A 127 -8.49 -7.32 1.03
C ALA A 127 -8.39 -8.17 -0.24
#